data_AF-A0A661MDJ1-F1
#
_entry.id   AF-A0A661MDJ1-F1
#
_cell.length_a   1.000
_cell.length_b   1.000
_cell.length_c   1.000
_cell.angle_alpha   90.00
_cell.angle_beta   90.00
_cell.angle_gamma   90.00
#
_symmetry.space_group_name_H-M   'P 1'
#
loop_
_entity.id
_entity.type
_entity.pdbx_description
1 polymer ?
#
loop_
_entity_poly.entity_id
_entity_poly.type
_entity_poly.pdbx_seq_one_letter_code
_entity_poly.pdbx_strand_id
1 'polypeptide(L)'
;MEEQVKNASWDHFVRIHEDLCNGCVLCMKVCPAKAIRVRGGHVARTEGLCIDCGECMRVCPRGAVKAITTGSRKIDRPTAVAIISPVLYTQFGEDITPGDIYEAVKGLGFMDVVEQAEVMAQYVKALELYIREKGKSRDAPRPLISPVCPVVVRLIAYRFPSLLKNVVPIITPRELSAREARKKIAEQRGVDPEEVRVYHVTPCAAKMISIKRPVLMERSYLDGAIGISTIYPEVLRELKARKEKKGEANARNRMVEWAASGGEIDNMEEGNLLAVSGMQETIRYLERIEMGLLESIDYVEFRACGEGCIGGPLTVADKYQAKYTIRKLGRRQRQGLQADVAQVEERYKSGWFFTHWEPRPIGHREQTLPLAEAIRRQEQVEKLRRALPGKECGACGSPDCATFAEDVVDERASISECVFLKRPREKGESG
;
A
#
# COMPACT_ATOMS: atom_id res chain seq x y z
N MET A 1 9.82 -5.97 26.23
CA MET A 1 8.79 -6.46 25.29
C MET A 1 9.49 -6.77 23.95
N GLU A 2 10.48 -7.65 23.99
CA GLU A 2 11.45 -7.86 22.89
C GLU A 2 11.71 -9.36 22.64
N GLU A 3 10.90 -10.25 23.21
CA GLU A 3 11.25 -11.67 23.31
C GLU A 3 10.14 -12.62 22.85
N GLN A 4 9.52 -12.33 21.70
CA GLN A 4 8.59 -13.26 21.03
C GLN A 4 8.77 -13.25 19.51
N VAL A 5 10.02 -13.30 19.03
CA VAL A 5 10.31 -13.48 17.60
C VAL A 5 11.06 -14.79 17.39
N LYS A 6 10.35 -15.90 17.54
CA LYS A 6 10.78 -17.18 16.96
C LYS A 6 9.58 -17.80 16.25
N ASN A 7 9.75 -18.00 14.94
CA ASN A 7 8.93 -18.79 14.00
C ASN A 7 7.85 -18.05 13.17
N ALA A 8 8.32 -17.17 12.27
CA ALA A 8 7.96 -17.07 10.83
C ALA A 8 8.57 -15.77 10.25
N SER A 9 9.60 -15.91 9.39
CA SER A 9 10.47 -14.83 8.91
C SER A 9 9.86 -14.00 7.77
N TRP A 10 8.87 -13.16 8.08
CA TRP A 10 8.43 -12.11 7.15
C TRP A 10 8.30 -10.78 7.90
N ASP A 11 9.14 -9.80 7.54
CA ASP A 11 8.97 -8.42 8.00
C ASP A 11 7.62 -7.90 7.51
N HIS A 12 6.69 -7.71 8.44
CA HIS A 12 5.41 -7.06 8.20
C HIS A 12 5.08 -6.13 9.37
N PHE A 13 4.24 -5.14 9.09
CA PHE A 13 3.89 -4.05 9.99
C PHE A 13 2.41 -4.06 10.38
N VAL A 14 1.55 -4.87 9.75
CA VAL A 14 0.19 -5.16 10.22
C VAL A 14 0.21 -6.40 11.12
N ARG A 15 0.16 -6.20 12.44
CA ARG A 15 0.33 -7.24 13.47
C ARG A 15 -0.99 -7.61 14.14
N ILE A 16 -1.11 -8.89 14.51
CA ILE A 16 -2.23 -9.41 15.29
C ILE A 16 -1.77 -9.54 16.75
N HIS A 17 -2.49 -8.88 17.65
CA HIS A 17 -2.32 -8.95 19.09
C HIS A 17 -3.15 -10.12 19.61
N GLU A 18 -2.47 -11.23 19.92
CA GLU A 18 -3.11 -12.49 20.32
C GLU A 18 -3.93 -12.36 21.60
N ASP A 19 -3.50 -11.51 22.54
CA ASP A 19 -4.17 -11.18 23.80
C ASP A 19 -5.54 -10.52 23.61
N LEU A 20 -5.76 -9.85 22.48
CA LEU A 20 -7.04 -9.22 22.13
C LEU A 20 -7.89 -10.09 21.20
N CYS A 21 -7.29 -11.11 20.59
CA CYS A 21 -7.92 -11.92 19.55
C CYS A 21 -8.87 -12.97 20.14
N ASN A 22 -10.02 -13.19 19.48
CA ASN A 22 -11.00 -14.21 19.87
C ASN A 22 -11.23 -15.27 18.78
N GLY A 23 -10.35 -15.34 17.78
CA GLY A 23 -10.45 -16.37 16.74
C GLY A 23 -11.65 -16.27 15.78
N CYS A 24 -12.36 -15.13 15.69
CA CYS A 24 -13.59 -15.00 14.88
C CYS A 24 -13.47 -15.11 13.34
N VAL A 25 -12.30 -15.48 12.81
CA VAL A 25 -11.99 -15.73 11.39
C VAL A 25 -12.21 -14.61 10.37
N LEU A 26 -12.78 -13.45 10.74
CA LEU A 26 -13.08 -12.35 9.81
C LEU A 26 -11.83 -11.85 9.07
N CYS A 27 -10.73 -11.66 9.80
CA CYS A 27 -9.45 -11.21 9.23
C CYS A 27 -8.87 -12.21 8.22
N MET A 28 -9.05 -13.52 8.45
CA MET A 28 -8.64 -14.58 7.54
C MET A 28 -9.43 -14.52 6.24
N LYS A 29 -10.75 -14.37 6.32
CA LYS A 29 -11.64 -14.33 5.14
C LYS A 29 -11.38 -13.15 4.22
N VAL A 30 -11.01 -11.98 4.77
CA VAL A 30 -10.77 -10.78 3.96
C VAL A 30 -9.32 -10.63 3.48
N CYS A 31 -8.40 -11.50 3.88
CA CYS A 31 -6.99 -11.34 3.54
C CYS A 31 -6.74 -11.64 2.05
N PRO A 32 -6.40 -10.66 1.20
CA PRO A 32 -6.22 -10.88 -0.24
C PRO A 32 -4.97 -11.72 -0.56
N ALA A 33 -4.00 -11.73 0.35
CA ALA A 33 -2.78 -12.52 0.25
C ALA A 33 -2.91 -13.89 0.94
N LYS A 34 -4.09 -14.21 1.50
CA LYS A 34 -4.34 -15.49 2.18
C LYS A 34 -3.27 -15.79 3.24
N ALA A 35 -2.80 -14.76 3.95
CA ALA A 35 -1.65 -14.83 4.84
C ALA A 35 -2.00 -15.27 6.27
N ILE A 36 -3.28 -15.19 6.63
CA ILE A 36 -3.75 -15.41 8.01
C ILE A 36 -4.31 -16.82 8.14
N ARG A 37 -4.04 -17.47 9.28
CA ARG A 37 -4.65 -18.74 9.71
C ARG A 37 -5.29 -18.57 11.08
N VAL A 38 -6.25 -19.44 11.40
CA VAL A 38 -6.87 -19.53 12.74
C VAL A 38 -6.89 -21.00 13.14
N ARG A 39 -5.86 -21.44 13.85
CA ARG A 39 -5.72 -22.85 14.26
C ARG A 39 -6.34 -23.11 15.63
N GLY A 40 -6.97 -24.26 15.78
CA GLY A 40 -7.55 -24.74 17.04
C GLY A 40 -8.65 -23.84 17.63
N GLY A 41 -9.18 -22.86 16.90
CA GLY A 41 -10.24 -21.96 17.37
C GLY A 41 -9.81 -20.86 18.36
N HIS A 42 -8.50 -20.63 18.56
CA HIS A 42 -8.01 -19.72 19.59
C HIS A 42 -7.66 -18.33 19.03
N VAL A 43 -6.59 -18.24 18.25
CA VAL A 43 -6.00 -16.96 17.83
C VAL A 43 -5.66 -16.96 16.35
N ALA A 44 -5.86 -15.82 15.72
CA ALA A 44 -5.42 -15.60 14.34
C ALA A 44 -3.91 -15.33 14.32
N ARG A 45 -3.18 -15.96 13.39
CA ARG A 45 -1.74 -15.78 13.18
C ARG A 45 -1.45 -15.49 11.72
N THR A 46 -0.44 -14.67 11.45
CA THR A 46 0.08 -14.45 10.11
C THR A 46 1.13 -15.51 9.81
N GLU A 47 0.77 -16.52 9.02
CA GLU A 47 1.64 -17.64 8.65
C GLU A 47 2.12 -17.59 7.18
N GLY A 48 1.40 -16.86 6.33
CA GLY A 48 1.78 -16.60 4.93
C GLY A 48 2.41 -15.22 4.73
N LEU A 49 2.70 -14.87 3.47
CA LEU A 49 3.25 -13.57 3.13
C LEU A 49 2.20 -12.45 3.27
N CYS A 50 2.43 -11.53 4.19
CA CYS A 50 1.60 -10.34 4.34
C CYS A 50 2.02 -9.23 3.37
N ILE A 51 1.05 -8.65 2.66
CA ILE A 51 1.26 -7.46 1.81
C ILE A 51 0.94 -6.13 2.53
N ASP A 52 0.68 -6.18 3.84
CA ASP A 52 0.39 -5.03 4.72
C ASP A 52 -0.79 -4.14 4.30
N CYS A 53 -1.75 -4.71 3.55
CA CYS A 53 -2.91 -3.96 3.04
C CYS A 53 -3.82 -3.38 4.15
N GLY A 54 -3.88 -4.04 5.31
CA GLY A 54 -4.71 -3.61 6.44
C GLY A 54 -6.20 -3.98 6.34
N GLU A 55 -6.63 -4.80 5.37
CA GLU A 55 -8.04 -5.25 5.29
C GLU A 55 -8.48 -6.01 6.55
N CYS A 56 -7.59 -6.83 7.11
CA CYS A 56 -7.80 -7.51 8.38
C CYS A 56 -8.00 -6.55 9.57
N MET A 57 -7.39 -5.35 9.52
CA MET A 57 -7.54 -4.33 10.56
C MET A 57 -8.94 -3.72 10.55
N ARG A 58 -9.52 -3.50 9.36
CA ARG A 58 -10.85 -2.90 9.22
C ARG A 58 -11.96 -3.78 9.77
N VAL A 59 -11.83 -5.09 9.62
CA VAL A 59 -12.90 -6.05 9.97
C VAL A 59 -12.76 -6.64 11.37
N CYS A 60 -11.70 -6.32 12.12
CA CYS A 60 -11.48 -6.90 13.43
C CYS A 60 -12.38 -6.25 14.49
N PRO A 61 -13.38 -6.96 15.05
CA PRO A 61 -14.30 -6.37 16.02
C PRO A 61 -13.65 -6.15 17.39
N ARG A 62 -12.48 -6.75 17.64
CA ARG A 62 -11.74 -6.66 18.90
C ARG A 62 -10.65 -5.59 18.88
N GLY A 63 -10.38 -4.96 17.74
CA GLY A 63 -9.20 -4.08 17.58
C GLY A 63 -7.87 -4.80 17.79
N ALA A 64 -7.85 -6.13 17.60
CA ALA A 64 -6.68 -6.97 17.80
C ALA A 64 -5.63 -6.82 16.69
N VAL A 65 -6.02 -6.35 15.51
CA VAL A 65 -5.09 -6.13 14.40
C VAL A 65 -4.68 -4.66 14.36
N LYS A 66 -3.37 -4.37 14.37
CA LYS A 66 -2.84 -3.00 14.41
C LYS A 66 -1.72 -2.80 13.40
N ALA A 67 -1.64 -1.60 12.83
CA ALA A 67 -0.50 -1.18 12.03
C ALA A 67 0.59 -0.59 12.93
N ILE A 68 1.81 -1.09 12.81
CA ILE A 68 3.00 -0.56 13.43
C ILE A 68 3.59 0.50 12.50
N THR A 69 3.63 1.73 12.99
CA THR A 69 4.26 2.87 12.30
C THR A 69 5.42 3.37 13.18
N THR A 70 6.23 4.31 12.69
CA THR A 70 7.28 4.93 13.52
C THR A 70 6.67 5.53 14.79
N GLY A 71 5.43 6.05 14.69
CA GLY A 71 4.76 6.76 15.76
C GLY A 71 5.28 8.21 15.87
N SER A 72 4.37 9.16 16.02
CA SER A 72 4.72 10.60 16.02
C SER A 72 5.58 11.02 17.22
N ARG A 73 5.49 10.30 18.35
CA ARG A 73 6.22 10.60 19.60
C ARG A 73 7.64 10.06 19.64
N LYS A 74 7.98 9.11 18.77
CA LYS A 74 9.32 8.50 18.72
C LYS A 74 10.28 9.23 17.77
N ILE A 75 9.80 10.31 17.16
CA ILE A 75 10.54 11.08 16.18
C ILE A 75 11.17 12.27 16.89
N ASP A 76 12.48 12.40 16.74
CA ASP A 76 13.19 13.62 17.06
C ASP A 76 12.87 14.68 16.00
N ARG A 77 11.86 15.51 16.26
CA ARG A 77 11.30 16.43 15.27
C ARG A 77 12.26 17.55 14.83
N PRO A 78 13.09 18.14 15.71
CA PRO A 78 14.12 19.11 15.33
C PRO A 78 15.09 18.62 14.24
N THR A 79 15.26 17.31 14.09
CA THR A 79 16.12 16.66 13.09
C THR A 79 15.34 15.96 11.96
N ALA A 80 14.00 16.05 11.98
CA ALA A 80 13.14 15.29 11.09
C ALA A 80 12.28 16.16 10.15
N VAL A 81 12.14 15.67 8.93
CA VAL A 81 11.32 16.25 7.86
C VAL A 81 10.02 15.45 7.73
N ALA A 82 8.90 16.16 7.66
CA ALA A 82 7.59 15.55 7.41
C ALA A 82 7.15 15.76 5.96
N ILE A 83 6.97 14.68 5.20
CA ILE A 83 6.29 14.72 3.90
C ILE A 83 4.80 14.47 4.13
N ILE A 84 3.96 15.42 3.74
CA ILE A 84 2.51 15.34 3.95
C ILE A 84 1.83 14.62 2.78
N SER A 85 1.08 13.56 3.07
CA SER A 85 0.12 13.01 2.11
C SER A 85 -1.06 13.97 1.92
N PRO A 86 -1.54 14.22 0.68
CA PRO A 86 -2.73 15.03 0.42
C PRO A 86 -3.99 14.55 1.16
N VAL A 87 -4.04 13.25 1.52
CA VAL A 87 -5.15 12.70 2.32
C VAL A 87 -5.29 13.41 3.66
N LEU A 88 -4.20 13.88 4.29
CA LEU A 88 -4.24 14.59 5.57
C LEU A 88 -5.17 15.81 5.50
N TYR A 89 -5.20 16.51 4.37
CA TYR A 89 -6.01 17.71 4.17
C TYR A 89 -7.52 17.47 4.18
N THR A 90 -7.95 16.21 4.10
CA THR A 90 -9.36 15.83 4.04
C THR A 90 -9.88 15.31 5.39
N GLN A 91 -9.06 15.36 6.44
CA GLN A 91 -9.35 14.69 7.73
C GLN A 91 -9.98 15.62 8.78
N PHE A 92 -9.92 16.94 8.61
CA PHE A 92 -10.24 17.92 9.64
C PHE A 92 -11.56 18.67 9.41
N GLY A 93 -12.39 18.18 8.49
CA GLY A 93 -13.65 18.82 8.11
C GLY A 93 -13.48 19.98 7.13
N GLU A 94 -14.59 20.63 6.81
CA GLU A 94 -14.66 21.56 5.68
C GLU A 94 -14.30 23.02 5.99
N ASP A 95 -14.26 23.39 7.27
CA ASP A 95 -13.94 24.75 7.73
C ASP A 95 -12.44 24.95 7.95
N ILE A 96 -11.64 23.90 7.81
CA ILE A 96 -10.20 23.92 7.97
C ILE A 96 -9.56 23.85 6.58
N THR A 97 -8.74 24.84 6.25
CA THR A 97 -8.05 24.86 4.96
C THR A 97 -6.79 23.98 5.01
N PRO A 98 -6.32 23.44 3.87
CA PRO A 98 -5.03 22.75 3.82
C PRO A 98 -3.86 23.63 4.28
N GLY A 99 -3.92 24.95 4.04
CA GLY A 99 -2.97 25.92 4.59
C GLY A 99 -2.92 25.91 6.13
N ASP A 100 -4.08 25.86 6.80
CA ASP A 100 -4.15 25.77 8.26
C ASP A 100 -3.55 24.44 8.76
N ILE A 101 -3.82 23.34 8.05
CA ILE A 101 -3.30 22.01 8.39
C ILE A 101 -1.79 21.96 8.22
N TYR A 102 -1.26 22.50 7.12
CA TYR A 102 0.17 22.58 6.87
C TYR A 102 0.87 23.33 8.01
N GLU A 103 0.37 24.51 8.34
CA GLU A 103 0.97 25.32 9.40
C GLU A 103 0.84 24.64 10.77
N ALA A 104 -0.26 23.93 11.03
CA ALA A 104 -0.40 23.14 12.24
C ALA A 104 0.62 21.99 12.31
N VAL A 105 0.90 21.29 11.20
CA VAL A 105 1.96 20.27 11.17
C VAL A 105 3.34 20.91 11.42
N LYS A 106 3.60 22.08 10.83
CA LYS A 106 4.84 22.85 11.08
C LYS A 106 4.98 23.24 12.55
N GLY A 107 3.90 23.64 13.19
CA GLY A 107 3.83 23.95 14.62
C GLY A 107 4.17 22.77 15.54
N LEU A 108 4.14 21.53 15.05
CA LEU A 108 4.54 20.35 15.83
C LEU A 108 6.05 20.23 16.05
N GLY A 109 6.86 21.09 15.43
CA GLY A 109 8.31 21.19 15.64
C GLY A 109 9.17 20.35 14.69
N PHE A 110 8.63 19.93 13.54
CA PHE A 110 9.44 19.32 12.49
C PHE A 110 10.44 20.32 11.93
N MET A 111 11.62 19.84 11.54
CA MET A 111 12.65 20.63 10.87
C MET A 111 12.08 21.34 9.64
N ASP A 112 11.39 20.58 8.80
CA ASP A 112 10.72 21.08 7.61
C ASP A 112 9.48 20.23 7.32
N VAL A 113 8.53 20.82 6.61
CA VAL A 113 7.28 20.19 6.19
C VAL A 113 7.18 20.33 4.68
N VAL A 114 7.22 19.19 4.00
CA VAL A 114 7.27 19.10 2.54
C VAL A 114 5.90 18.72 2.00
N GLU A 115 5.41 19.60 1.14
CA GLU A 115 4.22 19.39 0.33
C GLU A 115 4.60 18.77 -1.03
N GLN A 116 3.73 17.93 -1.58
CA GLN A 116 4.07 17.10 -2.74
C GLN A 116 3.50 17.61 -4.06
N ALA A 117 2.70 18.67 -4.08
CA ALA A 117 1.96 19.12 -5.26
C ALA A 117 2.88 19.34 -6.49
N GLU A 118 3.98 20.07 -6.33
CA GLU A 118 4.92 20.34 -7.42
C GLU A 118 5.53 19.05 -7.99
N VAL A 119 6.01 18.17 -7.10
CA VAL A 119 6.60 16.87 -7.50
C VAL A 119 5.54 15.98 -8.16
N MET A 120 4.29 16.02 -7.71
CA MET A 120 3.18 15.28 -8.32
C MET A 120 2.87 15.79 -9.72
N ALA A 121 2.84 17.11 -9.95
CA ALA A 121 2.62 17.69 -11.27
C ALA A 121 3.73 17.28 -12.25
N GLN A 122 4.99 17.34 -11.81
CA GLN A 122 6.12 16.89 -12.61
C GLN A 122 6.07 15.38 -12.89
N TYR A 123 5.69 14.58 -11.90
CA TYR A 123 5.51 13.13 -12.05
C TYR A 123 4.43 12.78 -13.07
N VAL A 124 3.26 13.45 -13.05
CA VAL A 124 2.19 13.23 -14.05
C VAL A 124 2.74 13.48 -15.45
N LYS A 125 3.45 14.59 -15.64
CA LYS A 125 3.99 14.92 -16.96
C LYS A 125 5.07 13.92 -17.41
N ALA A 126 5.93 13.47 -16.49
CA ALA A 126 6.92 12.43 -16.78
C ALA A 126 6.24 11.09 -17.17
N LEU A 127 5.12 10.77 -16.51
CA LEU A 127 4.34 9.58 -16.80
C LEU A 127 3.66 9.65 -18.18
N GLU A 128 3.10 10.81 -18.57
CA GLU A 128 2.58 11.02 -19.93
C GLU A 128 3.66 10.83 -21.00
N LEU A 129 4.86 11.38 -20.78
CA LEU A 129 6.00 11.18 -21.68
C LEU A 129 6.34 9.69 -21.82
N TYR A 130 6.36 8.96 -20.70
CA TYR A 130 6.62 7.52 -20.68
C TYR A 130 5.55 6.70 -21.39
N ILE A 131 4.27 6.98 -21.13
CA ILE A 131 3.14 6.33 -21.79
C ILE A 131 3.22 6.56 -23.31
N ARG A 132 3.47 7.80 -23.74
CA ARG A 132 3.60 8.16 -25.17
C ARG A 132 4.80 7.47 -25.82
N GLU A 133 5.93 7.37 -25.13
CA GLU A 133 7.12 6.67 -25.61
C GLU A 133 6.85 5.17 -25.80
N LYS A 134 6.29 4.51 -24.78
CA LYS A 134 5.95 3.08 -24.83
C LYS A 134 4.80 2.77 -25.79
N GLY A 135 3.88 3.71 -25.97
CA GLY A 135 2.79 3.62 -26.94
C GLY A 135 3.25 3.40 -28.38
N LYS A 136 4.48 3.83 -28.72
CA LYS A 136 5.09 3.63 -30.05
C LYS A 136 5.72 2.24 -30.24
N SER A 137 5.93 1.49 -29.17
CA SER A 137 6.55 0.16 -29.22
C SER A 137 5.47 -0.92 -29.26
N ARG A 138 5.60 -1.86 -30.21
CA ARG A 138 4.71 -3.03 -30.31
C ARG A 138 4.93 -4.05 -29.19
N ASP A 139 6.13 -4.09 -28.63
CA ASP A 139 6.53 -5.09 -27.61
C ASP A 139 6.35 -4.57 -26.17
N ALA A 140 5.90 -3.31 -26.01
CA ALA A 140 5.67 -2.75 -24.69
C ALA A 140 4.49 -3.43 -23.99
N PRO A 141 4.62 -3.76 -22.69
CA PRO A 141 3.52 -4.36 -21.93
C PRO A 141 2.35 -3.38 -21.83
N ARG A 142 1.13 -3.88 -22.05
CA ARG A 142 -0.11 -3.10 -21.92
C ARG A 142 -1.15 -3.81 -21.04
N PRO A 143 -1.94 -3.05 -20.26
CA PRO A 143 -1.72 -1.65 -19.93
C PRO A 143 -0.49 -1.47 -19.03
N LEU A 144 0.08 -0.26 -19.03
CA LEU A 144 1.03 0.15 -18.00
C LEU A 144 0.31 0.35 -16.65
N ILE A 145 0.98 0.10 -15.54
CA ILE A 145 0.40 0.10 -14.19
C ILE A 145 1.11 1.11 -13.29
N SER A 146 0.32 1.91 -12.56
CA SER A 146 0.83 2.86 -11.55
C SER A 146 1.72 2.19 -10.49
N PRO A 147 2.92 2.75 -10.20
CA PRO A 147 3.79 2.29 -9.11
C PRO A 147 3.42 2.86 -7.73
N VAL A 148 2.42 3.75 -7.64
CA VAL A 148 2.19 4.60 -6.46
C VAL A 148 1.62 3.83 -5.27
N CYS A 149 0.69 2.89 -5.50
CA CYS A 149 0.07 2.15 -4.41
C CYS A 149 0.97 0.97 -3.95
N PRO A 150 1.62 1.04 -2.77
CA PRO A 150 2.57 0.00 -2.35
C PRO A 150 1.91 -1.36 -2.15
N VAL A 151 0.63 -1.37 -1.80
CA VAL A 151 -0.16 -2.60 -1.62
C VAL A 151 -0.35 -3.31 -2.96
N VAL A 152 -0.67 -2.56 -4.02
CA VAL A 152 -0.87 -3.12 -5.36
C VAL A 152 0.45 -3.65 -5.92
N VAL A 153 1.53 -2.89 -5.77
CA VAL A 153 2.87 -3.33 -6.18
C VAL A 153 3.27 -4.64 -5.48
N ARG A 154 3.06 -4.74 -4.15
CA ARG A 154 3.35 -5.98 -3.41
C ARG A 154 2.41 -7.12 -3.79
N LEU A 155 1.14 -6.83 -4.07
CA LEU A 155 0.18 -7.80 -4.56
C LEU A 155 0.61 -8.35 -5.93
N ILE A 156 1.07 -7.49 -6.85
CA ILE A 156 1.61 -7.89 -8.14
C ILE A 156 2.84 -8.77 -7.93
N ALA A 157 3.82 -8.30 -7.15
CA ALA A 157 5.05 -9.07 -6.89
C ALA A 157 4.79 -10.44 -6.25
N TYR A 158 3.70 -10.59 -5.50
CA TYR A 158 3.36 -11.84 -4.82
C TYR A 158 2.45 -12.75 -5.66
N ARG A 159 1.36 -12.23 -6.23
CA ARG A 159 0.31 -13.03 -6.88
C ARG A 159 0.27 -12.93 -8.39
N PHE A 160 0.82 -11.86 -8.96
CA PHE A 160 0.78 -11.57 -10.40
C PHE A 160 2.19 -11.24 -10.93
N PRO A 161 3.23 -12.07 -10.65
CA PRO A 161 4.61 -11.71 -10.94
C PRO A 161 4.87 -11.46 -12.43
N SER A 162 4.07 -12.05 -13.32
CA SER A 162 4.13 -11.81 -14.77
C SER A 162 3.84 -10.35 -15.15
N LEU A 163 3.09 -9.62 -14.31
CA LEU A 163 2.72 -8.22 -14.49
C LEU A 163 3.73 -7.24 -13.88
N LEU A 164 4.84 -7.70 -13.29
CA LEU A 164 5.88 -6.80 -12.79
C LEU A 164 6.43 -5.88 -13.89
N LYS A 165 6.53 -6.41 -15.12
CA LYS A 165 6.94 -5.64 -16.32
C LYS A 165 5.94 -4.54 -16.71
N ASN A 166 4.67 -4.66 -16.31
CA ASN A 166 3.64 -3.65 -16.58
C ASN A 166 3.77 -2.46 -15.62
N VAL A 167 4.42 -2.62 -14.46
CA VAL A 167 4.57 -1.54 -13.48
C VAL A 167 5.58 -0.51 -13.99
N VAL A 168 5.18 0.76 -14.08
CA VAL A 168 6.02 1.82 -14.63
C VAL A 168 7.27 2.03 -13.75
N PRO A 169 8.49 2.07 -14.33
CA PRO A 169 9.75 2.22 -13.60
C PRO A 169 10.06 3.69 -13.24
N ILE A 170 9.04 4.46 -12.86
CA ILE A 170 9.17 5.84 -12.41
C ILE A 170 9.08 5.87 -10.87
N ILE A 171 10.02 6.56 -10.24
CA ILE A 171 10.09 6.76 -8.80
C ILE A 171 8.84 7.54 -8.33
N THR A 172 8.15 7.01 -7.31
CA THR A 172 6.90 7.59 -6.82
C THR A 172 7.08 9.00 -6.24
N PRO A 173 6.07 9.88 -6.27
CA PRO A 173 6.20 11.26 -5.80
C PRO A 173 6.77 11.41 -4.38
N ARG A 174 6.35 10.55 -3.43
CA ARG A 174 6.87 10.57 -2.05
C ARG A 174 8.38 10.32 -1.96
N GLU A 175 8.93 9.49 -2.86
CA GLU A 175 10.34 9.13 -2.88
C GLU A 175 11.14 10.23 -3.56
N LEU A 176 10.60 10.82 -4.64
CA LEU A 176 11.15 12.02 -5.27
C LEU A 176 11.19 13.19 -4.26
N SER A 177 10.10 13.46 -3.56
CA SER A 177 10.04 14.49 -2.51
C SER A 177 11.04 14.22 -1.38
N ALA A 178 11.22 12.96 -0.97
CA ALA A 178 12.20 12.60 0.05
C ALA A 178 13.63 12.81 -0.42
N ARG A 179 13.96 12.40 -1.65
CA ARG A 179 15.27 12.60 -2.27
C ARG A 179 15.62 14.09 -2.34
N GLU A 180 14.70 14.91 -2.84
CA GLU A 180 14.90 16.36 -2.95
C GLU A 180 15.01 17.03 -1.57
N ALA A 181 14.16 16.63 -0.61
CA ALA A 181 14.20 17.18 0.74
C ALA A 181 15.54 16.91 1.44
N ARG A 182 16.07 15.68 1.32
CA ARG A 182 17.39 15.32 1.86
C ARG A 182 18.47 16.22 1.29
N LYS A 183 18.55 16.31 -0.05
CA LYS A 183 19.56 17.09 -0.74
C LYS A 183 19.52 18.56 -0.31
N LYS A 184 18.34 19.18 -0.41
CA LYS A 184 18.14 20.60 -0.07
C LYS A 184 18.53 20.89 1.38
N ILE A 185 18.11 20.06 2.33
CA ILE A 185 18.34 20.30 3.76
C ILE A 185 19.79 20.04 4.15
N ALA A 186 20.40 19.00 3.58
CA ALA A 186 21.82 18.70 3.74
C ALA A 186 22.69 19.88 3.31
N GLU A 187 22.42 20.43 2.11
CA GLU A 187 23.11 21.61 1.59
C GLU A 187 22.91 22.84 2.50
N GLN A 188 21.68 23.07 2.98
CA GLN A 188 21.37 24.21 3.85
C GLN A 188 22.03 24.12 5.23
N ARG A 189 22.27 22.92 5.75
CA ARG A 189 22.80 22.70 7.10
C ARG A 189 24.26 22.28 7.12
N GLY A 190 24.87 21.99 5.97
CA GLY A 190 26.24 21.48 5.89
C GLY A 190 26.40 20.10 6.56
N VAL A 191 25.39 19.24 6.45
CA VAL A 191 25.39 17.87 6.99
C VAL A 191 25.30 16.84 5.86
N ASP A 192 25.59 15.56 6.15
CA ASP A 192 25.39 14.50 5.17
C ASP A 192 23.89 14.29 4.87
N PRO A 193 23.46 14.11 3.61
CA PRO A 193 22.07 13.75 3.26
C PRO A 193 21.48 12.54 4.01
N GLU A 194 22.31 11.60 4.47
CA GLU A 194 21.89 10.44 5.26
C GLU A 194 21.52 10.81 6.71
N GLU A 195 22.07 11.91 7.24
CA GLU A 195 21.72 12.43 8.58
C GLU A 195 20.33 13.07 8.61
N VAL A 196 19.81 13.52 7.46
CA VAL A 196 18.47 14.11 7.36
C VAL A 196 17.41 13.02 7.51
N ARG A 197 16.63 13.03 8.60
CA ARG A 197 15.60 12.02 8.83
C ARG A 197 14.29 12.40 8.14
N VAL A 198 13.75 11.55 7.26
CA VAL A 198 12.55 11.86 6.46
C VAL A 198 11.41 10.89 6.74
N TYR A 199 10.24 11.42 7.11
CA TYR A 199 9.06 10.65 7.47
C TYR A 199 7.84 11.03 6.64
N HIS A 200 7.08 10.05 6.18
CA HIS A 200 5.83 10.29 5.44
C HIS A 200 4.60 10.18 6.35
N VAL A 201 3.82 11.24 6.42
CA VAL A 201 2.50 11.25 7.06
C VAL A 201 1.51 10.61 6.11
N THR A 202 0.96 9.44 6.47
CA THR A 202 0.33 8.53 5.52
C THR A 202 -0.98 7.89 6.01
N PRO A 203 -1.95 7.64 5.12
CA PRO A 203 -3.15 6.87 5.42
C PRO A 203 -2.94 5.34 5.34
N CYS A 204 -1.76 4.87 4.94
CA CYS A 204 -1.55 3.49 4.51
C CYS A 204 -0.68 2.69 5.48
N ALA A 205 -1.18 1.53 5.92
CA ALA A 205 -0.43 0.61 6.79
C ALA A 205 0.81 0.00 6.08
N ALA A 206 0.74 -0.25 4.77
CA ALA A 206 1.85 -0.78 3.99
C ALA A 206 3.01 0.19 3.77
N LYS A 207 2.93 1.43 4.26
CA LYS A 207 3.99 2.41 4.03
C LYS A 207 5.32 1.97 4.68
N MET A 208 5.27 1.44 5.91
CA MET A 208 6.48 0.96 6.58
C MET A 208 7.18 -0.17 5.83
N ILE A 209 6.43 -1.19 5.38
CA ILE A 209 7.04 -2.28 4.61
C ILE A 209 7.59 -1.78 3.27
N SER A 210 6.91 -0.84 2.60
CA SER A 210 7.40 -0.26 1.34
C SER A 210 8.68 0.56 1.51
N ILE A 211 8.97 1.03 2.73
CA ILE A 211 10.19 1.76 3.07
C ILE A 211 11.31 0.77 3.44
N LYS A 212 11.01 -0.25 4.23
CA LYS A 212 12.02 -1.21 4.73
C LYS A 212 12.38 -2.31 3.74
N ARG A 213 11.45 -2.69 2.88
CA ARG A 213 11.57 -3.73 1.84
C ARG A 213 10.88 -3.26 0.56
N PRO A 214 11.39 -2.19 -0.09
CA PRO A 214 10.85 -1.73 -1.37
C PRO A 214 10.92 -2.82 -2.44
N VAL A 215 9.93 -2.83 -3.34
CA VAL A 215 9.90 -3.78 -4.49
C VAL A 215 10.51 -3.15 -5.74
N LEU A 216 10.31 -1.85 -5.94
CA LEU A 216 10.64 -1.12 -7.17
C LEU A 216 11.95 -0.32 -7.09
N MET A 217 12.68 -0.41 -5.98
CA MET A 217 13.95 0.28 -5.78
C MET A 217 14.80 -0.48 -4.77
N GLU A 218 16.11 -0.25 -4.82
CA GLU A 218 17.07 -0.88 -3.92
C GLU A 218 16.87 -0.43 -2.47
N ARG A 219 16.78 0.90 -2.26
CA ARG A 219 16.61 1.52 -0.95
C ARG A 219 15.64 2.69 -1.05
N SER A 220 14.78 2.83 -0.06
CA SER A 220 13.88 3.99 0.07
C SER A 220 14.65 5.22 0.55
N TYR A 221 14.27 6.40 0.07
CA TYR A 221 14.76 7.68 0.57
C TYR A 221 14.07 8.10 1.88
N LEU A 222 13.07 7.35 2.34
CA LEU A 222 12.37 7.62 3.60
C LEU A 222 12.91 6.73 4.73
N ASP A 223 12.84 7.24 5.95
CA ASP A 223 13.26 6.51 7.15
C ASP A 223 12.11 5.78 7.84
N GLY A 224 10.89 6.28 7.65
CA GLY A 224 9.69 5.70 8.20
C GLY A 224 8.41 6.45 7.84
N ALA A 225 7.34 6.08 8.54
CA ALA A 225 6.01 6.60 8.27
C ALA A 225 5.28 6.90 9.57
N ILE A 226 4.44 7.93 9.52
CA ILE A 226 3.55 8.33 10.61
C ILE A 226 2.12 8.12 10.12
N GLY A 227 1.35 7.29 10.83
CA GLY A 227 -0.08 7.14 10.51
C GLY A 227 -0.83 8.45 10.71
N ILE A 228 -1.72 8.80 9.79
CA ILE A 228 -2.61 9.96 9.93
C ILE A 228 -3.39 9.89 11.25
N SER A 229 -3.97 8.74 11.58
CA SER A 229 -4.66 8.51 12.85
C SER A 229 -3.80 8.76 14.09
N THR A 230 -2.48 8.58 13.99
CA THR A 230 -1.53 8.82 15.08
C THR A 230 -1.23 10.31 15.27
N ILE A 231 -1.01 11.05 14.18
CA ILE A 231 -0.65 12.48 14.24
C ILE A 231 -1.87 13.39 14.37
N TYR A 232 -3.05 12.91 13.95
CA TYR A 232 -4.30 13.68 13.93
C TYR A 232 -4.61 14.41 15.25
N PRO A 233 -4.52 13.78 16.44
CA PRO A 233 -4.82 14.47 17.70
C PRO A 233 -3.84 15.61 18.02
N GLU A 234 -2.59 15.53 17.53
CA GLU A 234 -1.59 16.59 17.72
C GLU A 234 -1.90 17.79 16.81
N VAL A 235 -2.15 17.52 15.53
CA VAL A 235 -2.55 18.55 14.56
C VAL A 235 -3.85 19.23 14.99
N LEU A 236 -4.84 18.48 15.47
CA LEU A 236 -6.10 19.04 15.93
C LEU A 236 -5.93 19.97 17.14
N ARG A 237 -5.02 19.63 18.07
CA ARG A 237 -4.72 20.50 19.22
C ARG A 237 -4.06 21.80 18.76
N GLU A 238 -3.11 21.71 17.84
CA GLU A 238 -2.45 22.88 17.26
C GLU A 238 -3.42 23.78 16.49
N LEU A 239 -4.31 23.20 15.68
CA LEU A 239 -5.38 23.92 14.98
C LEU A 239 -6.32 24.67 15.94
N LYS A 240 -6.61 24.10 17.12
CA LYS A 240 -7.46 24.74 18.14
C LYS A 240 -6.73 25.84 18.91
N ALA A 241 -5.42 25.71 19.11
CA ALA A 241 -4.61 26.70 19.83
C ALA A 241 -4.39 27.98 19.02
N ARG A 242 -4.48 27.90 17.68
CA ARG A 242 -4.29 29.02 16.77
C ARG A 242 -5.48 29.98 16.78
N LYS A 243 -5.20 31.26 17.07
CA LYS A 243 -6.20 32.35 17.08
C LYS A 243 -6.57 32.84 15.68
N GLU A 244 -5.66 32.74 14.70
CA GLU A 244 -5.87 33.14 13.31
C GLU A 244 -5.84 31.93 12.38
N LYS A 245 -6.91 31.74 11.60
CA LYS A 245 -7.06 30.70 10.57
C LYS A 245 -6.90 31.30 9.17
N LYS A 246 -5.70 31.77 8.87
CA LYS A 246 -5.35 32.32 7.56
C LYS A 246 -4.01 31.77 7.10
N GLY A 247 -3.87 30.44 7.03
CA GLY A 247 -2.85 29.88 6.14
C GLY A 247 -3.11 30.38 4.71
N GLU A 248 -2.07 30.68 3.92
CA GLU A 248 -2.22 31.10 2.53
C GLU A 248 -3.01 30.05 1.73
N ALA A 249 -4.32 30.27 1.59
CA ALA A 249 -5.29 29.26 1.17
C ALA A 249 -5.15 28.84 -0.31
N ASN A 250 -4.35 29.56 -1.11
CA ASN A 250 -4.35 29.45 -2.57
C ASN A 250 -3.16 28.65 -3.15
N ALA A 251 -2.06 28.48 -2.42
CA ALA A 251 -0.90 27.74 -2.91
C ALA A 251 -0.91 26.24 -2.53
N ARG A 252 -1.46 25.90 -1.36
CA ARG A 252 -1.28 24.60 -0.67
C ARG A 252 -2.43 23.60 -0.82
N ASN A 253 -3.39 23.86 -1.71
CA ASN A 253 -4.51 22.95 -1.99
C ASN A 253 -4.38 22.24 -3.34
N ARG A 254 -3.28 22.51 -4.07
CA ARG A 254 -3.06 22.01 -5.43
C ARG A 254 -2.92 20.49 -5.41
N MET A 255 -3.69 19.81 -6.25
CA MET A 255 -3.67 18.35 -6.41
C MET A 255 -4.20 17.55 -5.20
N VAL A 256 -5.12 18.12 -4.41
CA VAL A 256 -5.79 17.37 -3.32
C VAL A 256 -6.58 16.17 -3.84
N GLU A 257 -7.00 16.19 -5.11
CA GLU A 257 -7.69 15.14 -5.83
C GLU A 257 -6.90 13.82 -5.85
N TRP A 258 -5.57 13.87 -5.80
CA TRP A 258 -4.68 12.70 -5.67
C TRP A 258 -4.95 11.85 -4.42
N ALA A 259 -5.65 12.41 -3.42
CA ALA A 259 -6.11 11.68 -2.26
C ALA A 259 -7.13 10.58 -2.62
N ALA A 260 -7.89 10.75 -3.70
CA ALA A 260 -8.93 9.83 -4.16
C ALA A 260 -8.53 9.05 -5.41
N SER A 261 -9.26 7.98 -5.69
CA SER A 261 -9.12 7.22 -6.93
C SER A 261 -9.41 8.10 -8.15
N GLY A 262 -8.57 7.99 -9.18
CA GLY A 262 -8.67 8.79 -10.40
C GLY A 262 -7.87 10.09 -10.34
N GLY A 263 -7.43 10.52 -9.15
CA GLY A 263 -6.69 11.77 -9.00
C GLY A 263 -5.32 11.76 -9.68
N GLU A 264 -4.67 10.59 -9.86
CA GLU A 264 -3.38 10.49 -10.56
C GLU A 264 -3.54 10.76 -12.06
N ILE A 265 -4.65 10.34 -12.65
CA ILE A 265 -4.93 10.47 -14.08
C ILE A 265 -5.78 11.70 -14.44
N ASP A 266 -6.35 12.39 -13.45
CA ASP A 266 -7.30 13.51 -13.67
C ASP A 266 -6.71 14.68 -14.48
N ASN A 267 -5.40 14.88 -14.40
CA ASN A 267 -4.68 15.95 -15.09
C ASN A 267 -3.86 15.45 -16.29
N MET A 268 -4.09 14.22 -16.75
CA MET A 268 -3.47 13.71 -17.98
C MET A 268 -4.32 14.10 -19.19
N GLU A 269 -3.67 14.59 -20.25
CA GLU A 269 -4.33 15.16 -21.42
C GLU A 269 -4.70 14.08 -22.47
N GLU A 270 -3.97 12.97 -22.50
CA GLU A 270 -4.05 11.97 -23.56
C GLU A 270 -3.99 10.53 -23.03
N GLY A 271 -4.56 9.59 -23.80
CA GLY A 271 -4.47 8.15 -23.58
C GLY A 271 -5.77 7.51 -23.10
N ASN A 272 -5.86 6.19 -23.27
CA ASN A 272 -6.94 5.37 -22.72
C ASN A 272 -6.59 5.03 -21.27
N LEU A 273 -7.06 5.85 -20.34
CA LEU A 273 -6.73 5.78 -18.92
C LEU A 273 -7.87 5.12 -18.13
N LEU A 274 -7.50 4.29 -17.15
CA LEU A 274 -8.46 3.62 -16.28
C LEU A 274 -8.06 3.79 -14.82
N ALA A 275 -9.02 4.16 -13.95
CA ALA A 275 -8.83 4.14 -12.51
C ALA A 275 -9.66 3.02 -11.88
N VAL A 276 -9.01 2.17 -11.07
CA VAL A 276 -9.66 1.07 -10.35
C VAL A 276 -9.31 1.16 -8.87
N SER A 277 -10.33 1.17 -8.02
CA SER A 277 -10.13 1.21 -6.57
C SER A 277 -10.87 0.13 -5.82
N GLY A 278 -10.30 -0.27 -4.70
CA GLY A 278 -10.77 -1.40 -3.88
C GLY A 278 -10.03 -2.70 -4.20
N MET A 279 -9.77 -3.48 -3.17
CA MET A 279 -8.92 -4.68 -3.24
C MET A 279 -9.47 -5.74 -4.19
N GLN A 280 -10.77 -6.03 -4.10
CA GLN A 280 -11.43 -7.04 -4.93
C GLN A 280 -11.42 -6.64 -6.40
N GLU A 281 -11.77 -5.39 -6.72
CA GLU A 281 -11.72 -4.90 -8.10
C GLU A 281 -10.30 -4.83 -8.63
N THR A 282 -9.33 -4.46 -7.80
CA THR A 282 -7.91 -4.49 -8.19
C THR A 282 -7.48 -5.89 -8.59
N ILE A 283 -7.77 -6.92 -7.76
CA ILE A 283 -7.45 -8.32 -8.08
C ILE A 283 -8.13 -8.74 -9.38
N ARG A 284 -9.44 -8.48 -9.52
CA ARG A 284 -10.23 -8.84 -10.69
C ARG A 284 -9.66 -8.24 -11.98
N TYR A 285 -9.23 -6.98 -11.93
CA TYR A 285 -8.66 -6.32 -13.10
C TYR A 285 -7.22 -6.74 -13.39
N LEU A 286 -6.41 -7.07 -12.37
CA LEU A 286 -5.10 -7.68 -12.59
C LEU A 286 -5.23 -9.04 -13.30
N GLU A 287 -6.18 -9.88 -12.89
CA GLU A 287 -6.49 -11.16 -13.56
C GLU A 287 -6.88 -10.93 -15.04
N ARG A 288 -7.70 -9.91 -15.32
CA ARG A 288 -8.05 -9.54 -16.70
C ARG A 288 -6.85 -9.07 -17.52
N ILE A 289 -5.90 -8.38 -16.91
CA ILE A 289 -4.66 -7.98 -17.59
C ILE A 289 -3.80 -9.20 -17.92
N GLU A 290 -3.63 -10.15 -16.98
CA GLU A 290 -2.89 -11.40 -17.27
C GLU A 290 -3.54 -12.22 -18.39
N MET A 291 -4.87 -12.17 -18.52
CA MET A 291 -5.62 -12.82 -19.61
C MET A 291 -5.60 -12.05 -20.94
N GLY A 292 -4.93 -10.89 -21.03
CA GLY A 292 -4.87 -10.07 -22.25
C GLY A 292 -6.16 -9.31 -22.57
N LEU A 293 -7.07 -9.14 -21.61
CA LEU A 293 -8.41 -8.56 -21.86
C LEU A 293 -8.47 -7.03 -21.82
N LEU A 294 -7.34 -6.35 -21.62
CA LEU A 294 -7.27 -4.88 -21.45
C LEU A 294 -6.16 -4.23 -22.31
N GLU A 295 -5.80 -4.84 -23.45
CA GLU A 295 -4.73 -4.34 -24.34
C GLU A 295 -5.01 -2.95 -24.95
N SER A 296 -6.29 -2.55 -25.03
CA SER A 296 -6.68 -1.22 -25.52
C SER A 296 -6.50 -0.10 -24.50
N ILE A 297 -6.23 -0.44 -23.24
CA ILE A 297 -5.97 0.52 -22.16
C ILE A 297 -4.46 0.81 -22.16
N ASP A 298 -4.09 2.09 -22.13
CA ASP A 298 -2.69 2.49 -22.12
C ASP A 298 -2.12 2.47 -20.70
N TYR A 299 -2.92 2.89 -19.73
CA TYR A 299 -2.48 3.04 -18.34
C TYR A 299 -3.60 2.82 -17.32
N VAL A 300 -3.26 2.16 -16.20
CA VAL A 300 -4.18 1.91 -15.08
C VAL A 300 -3.65 2.48 -13.76
N GLU A 301 -4.42 3.38 -13.16
CA GLU A 301 -4.28 3.79 -11.76
C GLU A 301 -5.01 2.79 -10.86
N PHE A 302 -4.26 1.90 -10.21
CA PHE A 302 -4.80 1.04 -9.16
C PHE A 302 -4.65 1.65 -7.76
N ARG A 303 -5.71 1.53 -6.96
CA ARG A 303 -5.71 1.82 -5.52
C ARG A 303 -6.35 0.67 -4.74
N ALA A 304 -5.57 0.03 -3.86
CA ALA A 304 -6.06 -1.09 -3.07
C ALA A 304 -7.26 -0.76 -2.15
N CYS A 305 -7.38 0.49 -1.71
CA CYS A 305 -8.47 0.94 -0.83
C CYS A 305 -9.63 1.50 -1.65
N GLY A 306 -10.87 1.24 -1.22
CA GLY A 306 -12.06 1.79 -1.89
C GLY A 306 -12.10 3.32 -1.82
N GLU A 307 -12.45 3.97 -2.93
CA GLU A 307 -12.36 5.43 -3.13
C GLU A 307 -10.92 5.99 -3.16
N GLY A 308 -9.90 5.14 -3.19
CA GLY A 308 -8.50 5.56 -3.19
C GLY A 308 -7.90 5.70 -1.79
N CYS A 309 -6.88 6.55 -1.65
CA CYS A 309 -6.10 6.67 -0.42
C CYS A 309 -6.89 7.28 0.76
N ILE A 310 -7.95 8.05 0.50
CA ILE A 310 -8.92 8.50 1.53
C ILE A 310 -9.68 7.35 2.20
N GLY A 311 -9.76 6.21 1.54
CA GLY A 311 -10.27 4.98 2.14
C GLY A 311 -9.20 4.23 2.91
N GLY A 312 -7.98 4.74 3.08
CA GLY A 312 -6.87 4.04 3.72
C GLY A 312 -7.15 3.69 5.19
N PRO A 313 -6.52 2.63 5.73
CA PRO A 313 -6.90 2.12 7.05
C PRO A 313 -6.31 2.95 8.22
N LEU A 314 -5.50 3.97 7.96
CA LEU A 314 -4.99 4.91 8.96
C LEU A 314 -5.64 6.30 8.87
N THR A 315 -6.76 6.44 8.16
CA THR A 315 -7.53 7.69 8.16
C THR A 315 -8.37 7.84 9.44
N VAL A 316 -8.86 9.06 9.68
CA VAL A 316 -9.76 9.37 10.79
C VAL A 316 -11.16 9.72 10.29
N ALA A 317 -11.24 10.52 9.22
CA ALA A 317 -12.50 10.83 8.59
C ALA A 317 -13.04 9.62 7.80
N ASP A 318 -14.37 9.50 7.74
CA ASP A 318 -15.02 8.58 6.82
C ASP A 318 -14.63 8.92 5.37
N LYS A 319 -14.46 7.89 4.54
CA LYS A 319 -14.00 8.06 3.16
C LYS A 319 -14.95 8.89 2.31
N TYR A 320 -16.27 8.84 2.53
CA TYR A 320 -17.23 9.63 1.78
C TYR A 320 -17.28 11.08 2.25
N GLN A 321 -17.08 11.33 3.56
CA GLN A 321 -16.86 12.68 4.09
C GLN A 321 -15.56 13.29 3.55
N ALA A 322 -14.48 12.52 3.51
CA ALA A 322 -13.22 12.94 2.91
C ALA A 322 -13.39 13.24 1.41
N LYS A 323 -14.11 12.38 0.67
CA LYS A 323 -14.44 12.60 -0.75
C LYS A 323 -15.26 13.87 -0.97
N TYR A 324 -16.22 14.14 -0.09
CA TYR A 324 -16.99 15.40 -0.09
C TYR A 324 -16.06 16.61 0.10
N THR A 325 -15.13 16.52 1.06
CA THR A 325 -14.14 17.57 1.34
C THR A 325 -13.26 17.84 0.11
N ILE A 326 -12.76 16.80 -0.57
CA ILE A 326 -12.01 16.94 -1.83
C ILE A 326 -12.81 17.73 -2.86
N ARG A 327 -14.07 17.34 -3.11
CA ARG A 327 -14.92 18.04 -4.10
C ARG A 327 -15.11 19.52 -3.77
N LYS A 328 -15.20 19.88 -2.49
CA LYS A 328 -15.34 21.28 -2.05
C LYS A 328 -14.03 22.05 -2.23
N LEU A 329 -12.90 21.45 -1.87
CA LEU A 329 -11.57 22.03 -2.05
C LEU A 329 -11.23 22.20 -3.54
N GLY A 330 -11.47 21.19 -4.37
CA GLY A 330 -11.23 21.21 -5.82
C GLY A 330 -12.10 22.21 -6.59
N ARG A 331 -13.38 22.36 -6.23
CA ARG A 331 -14.26 23.39 -6.85
C ARG A 331 -13.75 24.83 -6.66
N ARG A 332 -12.98 25.07 -5.60
CA ARG A 332 -12.37 26.39 -5.33
C ARG A 332 -11.15 26.66 -6.22
N GLN A 333 -10.73 25.70 -7.04
CA GLN A 333 -9.51 25.75 -7.85
C GLN A 333 -9.77 25.22 -9.27
N ARG A 334 -10.09 26.11 -10.21
CA ARG A 334 -10.22 25.76 -11.65
C ARG A 334 -8.90 25.83 -12.43
N GLN A 335 -7.81 26.27 -11.80
CA GLN A 335 -6.47 26.29 -12.40
C GLN A 335 -5.55 25.40 -11.57
N GLY A 336 -5.28 24.20 -12.08
CA GLY A 336 -4.34 23.25 -11.47
C GLY A 336 -2.90 23.78 -11.49
N LEU A 337 -2.04 23.20 -10.66
CA LEU A 337 -0.60 23.42 -10.75
C LEU A 337 -0.10 22.81 -12.06
N GLN A 338 0.40 23.63 -12.98
CA GLN A 338 1.08 23.13 -14.17
C GLN A 338 2.57 23.05 -13.89
N ALA A 339 3.16 21.88 -14.17
CA ALA A 339 4.60 21.73 -14.14
C ALA A 339 5.25 22.52 -15.28
N ASP A 340 6.47 22.99 -15.07
CA ASP A 340 7.31 23.49 -16.16
C ASP A 340 7.69 22.31 -17.08
N VAL A 341 7.01 22.23 -18.23
CA VAL A 341 7.17 21.13 -19.18
C VAL A 341 8.61 21.00 -19.68
N ALA A 342 9.30 22.13 -19.92
CA ALA A 342 10.67 22.10 -20.42
C ALA A 342 11.62 21.48 -19.38
N GLN A 343 11.48 21.89 -18.11
CA GLN A 343 12.23 21.30 -17.01
C GLN A 343 11.92 19.81 -16.83
N VAL A 344 10.65 19.41 -16.95
CA VAL A 344 10.26 17.99 -16.83
C VAL A 344 10.88 17.18 -17.95
N GLU A 345 10.85 17.65 -19.20
CA GLU A 345 11.45 16.96 -20.33
C GLU A 345 12.97 16.78 -20.17
N GLU A 346 13.67 17.80 -19.67
CA GLU A 346 15.10 17.71 -19.36
C GLU A 346 15.37 16.64 -18.28
N ARG A 347 14.62 16.71 -17.17
CA ARG A 347 14.71 15.72 -16.09
C ARG A 347 14.38 14.32 -16.59
N TYR A 348 13.37 14.16 -17.44
CA TYR A 348 13.01 12.89 -18.06
C TYR A 348 14.17 12.32 -18.88
N LYS A 349 14.76 13.12 -19.79
CA LYS A 349 15.90 12.70 -20.63
C LYS A 349 17.15 12.36 -19.81
N SER A 350 17.37 13.06 -18.69
CA SER A 350 18.51 12.80 -17.80
C SER A 350 18.37 11.53 -16.95
N GLY A 351 17.21 10.87 -16.96
CA GLY A 351 16.96 9.70 -16.10
C GLY A 351 16.48 10.03 -14.69
N TRP A 352 16.28 11.31 -14.34
CA TRP A 352 16.00 11.78 -12.97
C TRP A 352 14.78 11.10 -12.33
N PHE A 353 13.75 10.77 -13.13
CA PHE A 353 12.51 10.13 -12.68
C PHE A 353 12.63 8.61 -12.51
N PHE A 354 13.64 7.97 -13.09
CA PHE A 354 13.66 6.53 -13.28
C PHE A 354 14.41 5.80 -12.18
N THR A 355 13.95 4.58 -11.90
CA THR A 355 14.70 3.60 -11.11
C THR A 355 15.44 2.65 -12.05
N HIS A 356 16.68 2.28 -11.71
CA HIS A 356 17.44 1.24 -12.41
C HIS A 356 17.25 -0.16 -11.78
N TRP A 357 16.40 -0.24 -10.76
CA TRP A 357 16.14 -1.48 -10.04
C TRP A 357 15.19 -2.40 -10.81
N GLU A 358 15.59 -3.65 -10.99
CA GLU A 358 14.74 -4.67 -11.58
C GLU A 358 13.90 -5.36 -10.48
N PRO A 359 12.56 -5.19 -10.48
CA PRO A 359 11.72 -5.75 -9.45
C PRO A 359 11.64 -7.27 -9.57
N ARG A 360 11.65 -7.95 -8.43
CA ARG A 360 11.57 -9.41 -8.36
C ARG A 360 10.29 -9.87 -7.67
N PRO A 361 9.77 -11.05 -8.03
CA PRO A 361 8.68 -11.67 -7.27
C PRO A 361 9.03 -11.81 -5.78
N ILE A 362 8.03 -11.71 -4.92
CA ILE A 362 8.19 -11.87 -3.47
C ILE A 362 7.46 -13.11 -3.00
N GLY A 363 8.09 -13.88 -2.11
CA GLY A 363 7.47 -14.94 -1.33
C GLY A 363 6.91 -16.12 -2.12
N HIS A 364 7.79 -17.07 -2.44
CA HIS A 364 7.42 -18.47 -2.46
C HIS A 364 8.51 -19.25 -1.75
N ARG A 365 8.15 -20.10 -0.78
CA ARG A 365 9.11 -21.05 -0.18
C ARG A 365 9.78 -21.91 -1.26
N GLU A 366 9.07 -22.16 -2.36
CA GLU A 366 9.57 -22.81 -3.58
C GLU A 366 10.78 -22.11 -4.21
N GLN A 367 10.94 -20.79 -4.04
CA GLN A 367 12.13 -20.07 -4.53
C GLN A 367 13.41 -20.43 -3.75
N THR A 368 13.26 -21.06 -2.57
CA THR A 368 14.39 -21.59 -1.78
C THR A 368 14.58 -23.09 -1.96
N LEU A 369 13.62 -23.78 -2.58
CA LEU A 369 13.70 -25.22 -2.84
C LEU A 369 14.38 -25.47 -4.20
N PRO A 370 15.14 -26.57 -4.34
CA PRO A 370 15.55 -27.05 -5.65
C PRO A 370 14.31 -27.28 -6.54
N LEU A 371 14.41 -26.94 -7.84
CA LEU A 371 13.28 -27.01 -8.78
C LEU A 371 12.52 -28.34 -8.73
N ALA A 372 13.25 -29.47 -8.67
CA ALA A 372 12.64 -30.79 -8.60
C ALA A 372 11.81 -31.00 -7.32
N GLU A 373 12.22 -30.43 -6.20
CA GLU A 373 11.48 -30.50 -4.94
C GLU A 373 10.26 -29.58 -4.95
N ALA A 374 10.40 -28.37 -5.51
CA ALA A 374 9.29 -27.46 -5.71
C ALA A 374 8.17 -28.09 -6.59
N ILE A 375 8.55 -28.76 -7.68
CA ILE A 375 7.60 -29.47 -8.55
C ILE A 375 6.89 -30.59 -7.78
N ARG A 376 7.62 -31.45 -7.05
CA ARG A 376 7.03 -32.54 -6.26
C ARG A 376 6.06 -32.02 -5.19
N ARG A 377 6.44 -30.95 -4.49
CA ARG A 377 5.56 -30.29 -3.51
C ARG A 377 4.28 -29.82 -4.17
N GLN A 378 4.39 -29.13 -5.31
CA GLN A 378 3.22 -28.61 -6.02
C GLN A 378 2.29 -29.72 -6.53
N GLU A 379 2.84 -30.83 -7.00
CA GLU A 379 2.06 -32.02 -7.38
C GLU A 379 1.27 -32.59 -6.18
N GLN A 380 1.88 -32.65 -5.00
CA GLN A 380 1.20 -33.08 -3.77
C GLN A 380 0.08 -32.12 -3.38
N VAL A 381 0.34 -30.81 -3.44
CA VAL A 381 -0.67 -29.77 -3.15
C VAL A 381 -1.86 -29.91 -4.10
N GLU A 382 -1.63 -30.03 -5.41
CA GLU A 382 -2.71 -30.19 -6.40
C GLU A 382 -3.48 -31.49 -6.20
N LYS A 383 -2.79 -32.61 -5.91
CA LYS A 383 -3.44 -33.89 -5.61
C LYS A 383 -4.37 -33.76 -4.41
N LEU A 384 -3.90 -33.13 -3.33
CA LEU A 384 -4.69 -32.93 -2.13
C LEU A 384 -5.85 -31.95 -2.37
N ARG A 385 -5.60 -30.85 -3.07
CA ARG A 385 -6.63 -29.85 -3.45
C ARG A 385 -7.80 -30.50 -4.20
N ARG A 386 -7.52 -31.41 -5.14
CA ARG A 386 -8.55 -32.16 -5.88
C ARG A 386 -9.36 -33.12 -5.01
N ALA A 387 -8.77 -33.64 -3.92
CA ALA A 387 -9.46 -34.49 -2.96
C ALA A 387 -10.32 -33.70 -1.96
N LEU A 388 -10.07 -32.40 -1.80
CA LEU A 388 -10.81 -31.55 -0.89
C LEU A 388 -12.19 -31.16 -1.48
N PRO A 389 -13.18 -30.85 -0.63
CA PRO A 389 -14.56 -30.55 -1.09
C PRO A 389 -14.74 -29.25 -1.90
N GLY A 390 -13.72 -28.40 -2.00
CA GLY A 390 -13.78 -27.12 -2.76
C GLY A 390 -14.83 -26.13 -2.26
N LYS A 391 -15.20 -26.18 -0.97
CA LYS A 391 -16.28 -25.34 -0.40
C LYS A 391 -15.86 -23.92 -0.04
N GLU A 392 -14.56 -23.66 0.12
CA GLU A 392 -14.01 -22.35 0.51
C GLU A 392 -14.64 -21.76 1.79
N CYS A 393 -14.98 -22.63 2.74
CA CYS A 393 -15.70 -22.27 3.97
C CYS A 393 -14.81 -21.68 5.08
N GLY A 394 -13.52 -22.03 5.08
CA GLY A 394 -12.54 -21.68 6.12
C GLY A 394 -12.70 -22.39 7.48
N ALA A 395 -13.49 -23.46 7.57
CA ALA A 395 -13.78 -24.16 8.83
C ALA A 395 -12.55 -24.84 9.46
N CYS A 396 -11.55 -25.21 8.66
CA CYS A 396 -10.28 -25.80 9.14
C CYS A 396 -9.24 -24.74 9.57
N GLY A 397 -9.60 -23.46 9.57
CA GLY A 397 -8.67 -22.39 9.95
C GLY A 397 -7.71 -21.92 8.85
N SER A 398 -7.89 -22.42 7.62
CA SER A 398 -7.25 -21.89 6.40
C SER A 398 -8.25 -21.06 5.60
N PRO A 399 -7.81 -20.04 4.85
CA PRO A 399 -8.72 -19.15 4.12
C PRO A 399 -9.52 -19.85 3.01
N ASP A 400 -8.93 -20.87 2.39
CA ASP A 400 -9.53 -21.67 1.32
C ASP A 400 -8.91 -23.07 1.24
N CYS A 401 -9.48 -23.94 0.41
CA CYS A 401 -9.08 -25.33 0.22
C CYS A 401 -7.69 -25.45 -0.43
N ALA A 402 -7.31 -24.52 -1.32
CA ALA A 402 -5.98 -24.54 -1.94
C ALA A 402 -4.89 -24.25 -0.89
N THR A 403 -5.10 -23.22 -0.09
CA THR A 403 -4.23 -22.85 1.02
C THR A 403 -4.21 -23.93 2.10
N PHE A 404 -5.34 -24.56 2.41
CA PHE A 404 -5.36 -25.70 3.33
C PHE A 404 -4.52 -26.88 2.81
N ALA A 405 -4.59 -27.17 1.50
CA ALA A 405 -3.76 -28.21 0.90
C ALA A 405 -2.26 -27.90 1.04
N GLU A 406 -1.84 -26.65 0.82
CA GLU A 406 -0.47 -26.20 1.09
C GLU A 406 -0.09 -26.40 2.56
N ASP A 407 -0.97 -26.00 3.48
CA ASP A 407 -0.71 -26.11 4.91
C ASP A 407 -0.53 -27.58 5.34
N VAL A 408 -1.28 -28.52 4.75
CA VAL A 408 -1.15 -29.96 5.04
C VAL A 408 0.14 -30.52 4.46
N VAL A 409 0.48 -30.18 3.21
CA VAL A 409 1.74 -30.63 2.57
C VAL A 409 2.96 -30.07 3.31
N ASP A 410 2.86 -28.86 3.83
CA ASP A 410 3.92 -28.22 4.61
C ASP A 410 3.91 -28.60 6.10
N GLU A 411 3.11 -29.60 6.51
CA GLU A 411 3.00 -30.08 7.90
C GLU A 411 2.55 -29.01 8.91
N ARG A 412 1.88 -27.94 8.44
CA ARG A 412 1.28 -26.87 9.26
C ARG A 412 -0.16 -27.17 9.68
N ALA A 413 -0.77 -28.18 9.07
CA ALA A 413 -2.11 -28.66 9.40
C ALA A 413 -2.23 -30.17 9.13
N SER A 414 -3.20 -30.83 9.76
CA SER A 414 -3.58 -32.21 9.44
C SER A 414 -4.77 -32.23 8.47
N ILE A 415 -4.75 -33.16 7.51
CA ILE A 415 -5.90 -33.40 6.62
C ILE A 415 -7.21 -33.69 7.38
N SER A 416 -7.09 -34.23 8.61
CA SER A 416 -8.21 -34.52 9.50
C SER A 416 -8.95 -33.28 10.03
N GLU A 417 -8.35 -32.08 9.89
CA GLU A 417 -8.97 -30.81 10.27
C GLU A 417 -10.06 -30.36 9.28
N CYS A 418 -10.14 -30.97 8.09
CA CYS A 418 -11.24 -30.71 7.16
C CYS A 418 -12.54 -31.38 7.66
N VAL A 419 -13.43 -30.59 8.25
CA VAL A 419 -14.73 -31.06 8.78
C VAL A 419 -15.68 -31.64 7.73
N PHE A 420 -15.41 -31.40 6.45
CA PHE A 420 -16.22 -31.87 5.32
C PHE A 420 -15.62 -33.09 4.61
N LEU A 421 -14.40 -33.49 4.96
CA LEU A 421 -13.80 -34.71 4.42
C LEU A 421 -14.45 -35.90 5.14
N LYS A 422 -15.13 -36.78 4.38
CA LYS A 422 -15.76 -37.97 4.96
C LYS A 422 -14.68 -38.83 5.62
N ARG A 423 -14.73 -38.98 6.95
CA ARG A 423 -14.04 -40.09 7.61
C ARG A 423 -14.59 -41.39 7.03
N PRO A 424 -13.76 -42.41 6.72
CA PRO A 424 -14.29 -43.75 6.51
C PRO A 424 -15.15 -44.07 7.74
N ARG A 425 -16.40 -44.50 7.53
CA ARG A 425 -17.18 -45.09 8.62
C ARG A 425 -16.32 -46.24 9.14
N GLU A 426 -15.84 -46.16 10.37
CA GLU A 426 -15.46 -47.35 11.11
C GLU A 426 -16.68 -48.27 11.03
N LYS A 427 -16.54 -49.37 10.30
CA LYS A 427 -17.52 -50.45 10.36
C LYS A 427 -17.47 -50.93 11.79
N GLY A 428 -18.36 -50.40 12.63
CA GLY A 428 -18.60 -50.95 13.95
C GLY A 428 -18.98 -52.41 13.75
N GLU A 429 -18.10 -53.30 14.19
CA GLU A 429 -18.44 -54.67 14.51
C GLU A 429 -19.59 -54.62 15.50
N SER A 430 -20.80 -54.86 15.00
CA SER A 430 -21.97 -55.15 15.81
C SER A 430 -22.16 -56.65 15.65
N GLY A 431 -21.71 -57.39 16.67
CA GLY A 431 -22.00 -58.82 16.83
C GLY A 431 -23.47 -59.07 17.15
#